data_AF-A0A2G6MT83-F1
#
_entry.id   AF-A0A2G6MT83-F1
#
_cell.length_a   1.000
_cell.length_b   1.000
_cell.length_c   1.000
_cell.angle_alpha   90.00
_cell.angle_beta   90.00
_cell.angle_gamma   90.00
#
_symmetry.space_group_name_H-M   'P 1'
#
loop_
_entity.id
_entity.type
_entity.pdbx_description
1 polymer ?
#
loop_
_entity_poly.entity_id
_entity_poly.type
_entity_poly.pdbx_seq_one_letter_code
_entity_poly.pdbx_strand_id
1 'polypeptide(L)'
;MDLDGTLAVWNKTSTLDRIGAPIPGMVDMVRRMVKNGIRVKIFTARACDPAQIPKIRAWMHKNGLPDLEITNVKDYYMERLYDDRAIRVERNTGRILCPSPLP
;
A
#
# COMPACT_ATOMS: atom_id res chain seq x y z
N MET A 1 3.35 1.85 -1.21
CA MET A 1 1.88 1.72 -1.25
C MET A 1 1.52 0.62 -0.26
N ASP A 2 0.69 0.92 0.73
CA ASP A 2 0.09 -0.12 1.55
C ASP A 2 -0.87 -1.01 0.72
N LEU A 3 -1.15 -2.21 1.22
CA LEU A 3 -2.03 -3.19 0.59
C LEU A 3 -3.45 -3.13 1.17
N ASP A 4 -3.64 -3.49 2.44
CA ASP A 4 -4.95 -3.76 3.03
C ASP A 4 -5.62 -2.49 3.54
N GLY A 5 -6.68 -2.06 2.87
CA GLY A 5 -7.33 -0.76 3.11
C GLY A 5 -6.88 0.31 2.11
N THR A 6 -5.74 0.09 1.45
CA THR A 6 -5.15 1.04 0.49
C THR A 6 -5.27 0.58 -0.96
N LEU A 7 -4.69 -0.57 -1.34
CA LEU A 7 -4.81 -1.13 -2.70
C LEU A 7 -5.92 -2.16 -2.82
N ALA A 8 -6.23 -2.85 -1.73
CA ALA A 8 -7.26 -3.88 -1.63
C ALA A 8 -8.26 -3.53 -0.52
N VAL A 9 -9.54 -3.83 -0.74
CA VAL A 9 -10.58 -3.63 0.26
C VAL A 9 -10.26 -4.46 1.51
N TRP A 10 -10.24 -3.80 2.68
CA TRP A 10 -10.11 -4.43 3.99
C TRP A 10 -11.26 -4.01 4.89
N ASN A 11 -11.95 -4.98 5.49
CA ASN A 11 -13.13 -4.77 6.34
C ASN A 11 -13.24 -5.85 7.42
N LYS A 12 -14.34 -5.82 8.20
CA LYS A 12 -14.57 -6.73 9.34
C LYS A 12 -14.56 -8.22 9.00
N THR A 13 -14.78 -8.61 7.75
CA THR A 13 -14.82 -10.02 7.31
C THR A 13 -13.56 -10.42 6.53
N SER A 14 -12.56 -9.54 6.46
CA SER A 14 -11.31 -9.80 5.76
C SER A 14 -10.40 -10.73 6.57
N THR A 15 -9.60 -11.54 5.86
CA THR A 15 -8.65 -12.48 6.46
C THR A 15 -7.30 -12.37 5.78
N LEU A 16 -6.25 -12.90 6.42
CA LEU A 16 -4.93 -12.98 5.80
C LEU A 16 -4.85 -14.04 4.68
N ASP A 17 -5.84 -14.93 4.56
CA ASP A 17 -5.85 -15.93 3.49
C ASP A 17 -6.27 -15.37 2.14
N ARG A 18 -7.10 -14.33 2.14
CA ARG A 18 -7.62 -13.73 0.91
C ARG A 18 -7.40 -12.22 0.92
N ILE A 19 -6.69 -11.73 -0.08
CA ILE A 19 -6.59 -10.29 -0.35
C ILE A 19 -7.90 -9.83 -1.00
N GLY A 20 -8.44 -8.70 -0.53
CA GLY A 20 -9.72 -8.16 -0.98
C GLY A 20 -9.75 -7.72 -2.46
N ALA A 21 -10.91 -7.25 -2.90
CA ALA A 21 -11.07 -6.67 -4.23
C ALA A 21 -10.16 -5.43 -4.40
N PRO A 22 -9.65 -5.15 -5.61
CA PRO A 22 -8.87 -3.94 -5.85
C PRO A 22 -9.69 -2.68 -5.60
N ILE A 23 -9.04 -1.64 -5.07
CA ILE A 23 -9.56 -0.28 -5.03
C ILE A 23 -9.10 0.42 -6.32
N PRO A 24 -9.97 0.62 -7.33
CA PRO A 24 -9.53 0.97 -8.68
C PRO A 24 -8.68 2.23 -8.76
N GLY A 25 -9.06 3.29 -8.05
CA GLY A 25 -8.33 4.56 -8.07
C GLY A 25 -6.87 4.43 -7.59
N MET A 26 -6.62 3.56 -6.60
CA MET A 26 -5.29 3.35 -6.03
C MET A 26 -4.44 2.44 -6.93
N VAL A 27 -5.03 1.39 -7.50
CA VAL A 27 -4.37 0.53 -8.49
C VAL A 27 -4.01 1.34 -9.74
N ASP A 28 -4.91 2.20 -10.23
CA ASP A 28 -4.63 3.08 -11.36
C ASP A 28 -3.55 4.12 -11.05
N MET A 29 -3.48 4.62 -9.82
CA MET A 29 -2.39 5.49 -9.40
C MET A 29 -1.04 4.76 -9.47
N VAL A 30 -0.96 3.51 -9.02
CA VAL A 30 0.26 2.69 -9.14
C VAL A 30 0.66 2.52 -10.60
N ARG A 31 -0.29 2.15 -11.48
CA ARG A 31 -0.02 2.01 -12.92
C ARG A 31 0.53 3.30 -13.53
N ARG A 32 -0.07 4.46 -13.21
CA ARG A 32 0.41 5.77 -13.68
C ARG A 32 1.81 6.08 -13.17
N MET A 33 2.09 5.82 -11.89
CA MET A 33 3.43 6.03 -11.32
C MET A 33 4.49 5.19 -12.03
N VAL A 34 4.24 3.89 -12.18
CA VAL A 34 5.16 2.99 -12.89
C VAL A 34 5.35 3.43 -14.34
N LYS A 35 4.26 3.76 -15.05
CA LYS A 35 4.33 4.25 -16.45
C LYS A 35 5.19 5.50 -16.57
N ASN A 36 5.19 6.36 -15.55
CA ASN A 36 5.98 7.58 -15.50
C ASN A 36 7.41 7.38 -14.92
N GLY A 37 7.87 6.12 -14.79
CA GLY A 37 9.21 5.81 -14.30
C GLY A 37 9.39 5.97 -12.78
N ILE A 38 8.31 6.16 -12.02
CA ILE A 38 8.37 6.26 -10.57
C ILE A 38 8.46 4.85 -9.98
N ARG A 39 9.51 4.58 -9.18
CA ARG A 39 9.65 3.31 -8.47
C ARG A 39 8.56 3.19 -7.40
N VAL A 40 7.76 2.14 -7.50
CA VAL A 40 6.73 1.81 -6.51
C VAL A 40 7.11 0.50 -5.79
N LYS A 41 6.91 0.48 -4.47
CA LYS A 41 6.98 -0.73 -3.65
C LYS A 41 5.65 -0.99 -2.97
N ILE A 42 5.27 -2.26 -2.85
CA ILE A 42 4.22 -2.69 -1.94
C ILE A 42 4.83 -2.73 -0.54
N PHE A 43 4.32 -1.89 0.36
CA PHE A 43 4.81 -1.74 1.72
C PHE A 43 3.72 -2.17 2.68
N THR A 44 3.77 -3.40 3.19
CA THR A 44 2.64 -4.01 3.92
C THR A 44 3.12 -4.88 5.09
N ALA A 45 2.36 -4.85 6.19
CA ALA A 45 2.59 -5.74 7.33
C ALA A 45 2.48 -7.24 6.96
N ARG A 46 1.73 -7.59 5.91
CA ARG A 46 1.68 -8.98 5.42
C ARG A 46 3.06 -9.53 5.08
N ALA A 47 4.00 -8.69 4.67
CA ALA A 47 5.35 -9.11 4.31
C ALA A 47 6.21 -9.55 5.52
N CYS A 48 5.72 -9.38 6.76
CA CYS A 48 6.31 -10.03 7.94
C CYS A 48 6.22 -11.56 7.87
N ASP A 49 5.23 -12.10 7.14
CA ASP A 49 5.06 -13.53 6.91
C ASP A 49 5.46 -13.86 5.46
N PRO A 50 6.58 -14.59 5.23
CA PRO A 50 7.00 -14.99 3.88
C PRO A 50 5.93 -15.75 3.10
N ALA A 51 5.01 -16.47 3.76
CA ALA A 51 3.93 -17.20 3.10
C ALA A 51 2.88 -16.27 2.45
N GLN A 52 2.87 -14.98 2.81
CA GLN A 52 2.00 -13.98 2.18
C GLN A 52 2.56 -13.46 0.86
N ILE A 53 3.88 -13.48 0.67
CA ILE A 53 4.54 -12.91 -0.53
C ILE A 53 3.98 -13.50 -1.83
N PRO A 54 3.81 -14.83 -1.98
CA PRO A 54 3.20 -15.41 -3.18
C PRO A 54 1.74 -14.96 -3.38
N LYS A 55 0.96 -14.81 -2.31
CA LYS A 55 -0.44 -14.35 -2.37
C LYS A 55 -0.51 -12.91 -2.89
N ILE A 56 0.38 -12.05 -2.43
CA ILE A 56 0.48 -10.65 -2.87
C ILE A 56 0.89 -10.58 -4.34
N ARG A 57 1.90 -11.35 -4.76
CA ARG A 57 2.32 -11.42 -6.18
C ARG A 57 1.18 -11.89 -7.09
N ALA A 58 0.50 -12.97 -6.71
CA ALA A 58 -0.65 -13.47 -7.47
C ALA A 58 -1.77 -12.44 -7.58
N TRP A 59 -2.05 -11.71 -6.49
CA TRP A 59 -3.03 -10.63 -6.50
C TRP A 59 -2.59 -9.45 -7.39
N MET A 60 -1.31 -9.05 -7.36
CA MET A 60 -0.79 -8.00 -8.24
C MET A 60 -0.95 -8.38 -9.72
N HIS A 61 -0.53 -9.59 -10.09
CA HIS A 61 -0.64 -10.10 -11.45
C HIS A 61 -2.10 -10.15 -11.92
N LYS A 62 -3.01 -10.70 -11.08
CA LYS A 62 -4.45 -10.75 -11.37
C LYS A 62 -5.04 -9.36 -11.62
N ASN A 63 -4.51 -8.32 -10.97
CA ASN A 63 -4.96 -6.95 -11.12
C ASN A 63 -4.10 -6.14 -12.11
N GLY A 64 -3.28 -6.77 -12.95
CA GLY A 64 -2.52 -6.09 -14.00
C GLY A 64 -1.50 -5.09 -13.45
N LEU A 65 -0.93 -5.35 -12.29
CA LEU A 65 0.24 -4.65 -11.77
C LEU A 65 1.51 -5.43 -12.18
N PRO A 66 2.63 -4.73 -12.45
CA PRO A 66 3.91 -5.40 -12.69
C PRO A 66 4.43 -6.07 -11.41
N ASP A 67 5.52 -6.84 -11.52
CA ASP A 67 6.20 -7.39 -10.34
C ASP A 67 6.91 -6.26 -9.57
N LEU A 68 6.21 -5.72 -8.58
CA LEU A 68 6.73 -4.69 -7.68
C LEU A 68 7.44 -5.35 -6.49
N GLU A 69 8.46 -4.68 -5.98
CA GLU A 69 9.09 -5.08 -4.71
C GLU A 69 8.05 -5.06 -3.58
N ILE A 70 8.02 -6.13 -2.78
CA ILE A 70 7.16 -6.27 -1.60
C ILE A 70 8.05 -6.25 -0.36
N THR A 71 7.75 -5.36 0.59
CA THR A 71 8.56 -5.21 1.80
C THR A 71 7.72 -4.74 2.99
N ASN A 72 8.18 -5.03 4.20
CA ASN A 72 7.71 -4.43 5.46
C ASN A 72 8.80 -3.54 6.09
N VAL A 73 9.95 -3.35 5.42
CA VAL A 73 11.07 -2.52 5.86
C VAL A 73 11.09 -1.21 5.07
N LYS A 74 11.12 -0.09 5.80
CA LYS A 74 11.26 1.24 5.19
C LYS A 74 12.66 1.41 4.61
N ASP A 75 12.75 2.00 3.42
CA ASP A 75 14.03 2.41 2.85
C ASP A 75 14.31 3.90 3.04
N TYR A 76 15.59 4.26 3.00
CA TYR A 76 16.08 5.64 3.18
C TYR A 76 15.63 6.60 2.07
N TYR A 77 15.24 6.08 0.90
CA TYR A 77 14.87 6.87 -0.28
C TYR A 77 13.36 6.97 -0.48
N MET A 78 12.56 6.52 0.49
CA MET A 78 11.11 6.58 0.42
C MET A 78 10.64 8.04 0.44
N GLU A 79 10.15 8.51 -0.70
CA GLU A 79 9.63 9.88 -0.84
C GLU A 79 8.22 10.06 -0.28
N ARG A 80 7.34 9.06 -0.51
CA ARG A 80 5.93 9.11 -0.13
C ARG A 80 5.43 7.75 0.35
N LEU A 81 4.63 7.78 1.41
CA LEU A 81 3.85 6.65 1.88
C LEU A 81 2.36 6.94 1.62
N TYR A 82 1.71 6.03 0.92
CA TYR A 82 0.26 6.00 0.73
C TYR A 82 -0.27 4.82 1.53
N ASP A 83 -1.11 5.10 2.51
CA ASP A 83 -1.58 4.17 3.53
C ASP A 83 -2.87 4.75 4.14
N ASP A 84 -3.89 3.92 4.34
CA ASP A 84 -5.21 4.32 4.85
C ASP A 84 -5.19 4.74 6.32
N ARG A 85 -4.12 4.41 7.05
CA ARG A 85 -3.95 4.68 8.48
C ARG A 85 -2.88 5.72 8.78
N ALA A 86 -2.14 6.18 7.77
CA ALA A 86 -1.05 7.13 7.99
C ALA A 86 -1.56 8.52 8.40
N ILE A 87 -1.04 9.01 9.53
CA ILE A 87 -1.23 10.39 10.00
C ILE A 87 0.06 11.16 9.73
N ARG A 88 -0.04 12.28 9.01
CA ARG A 88 1.14 13.09 8.69
C ARG A 88 1.56 13.91 9.91
N VAL A 89 2.84 13.84 10.24
CA VAL A 89 3.47 14.74 11.22
C VAL A 89 4.24 15.81 10.45
N GLU A 90 4.10 17.06 10.88
CA GLU A 90 4.92 18.15 10.36
C GLU A 90 6.39 17.94 10.74
N ARG A 91 7.26 18.17 9.74
CA ARG A 91 8.68 17.86 9.86
C ARG A 91 9.31 18.63 11.02
N ASN A 92 9.94 17.89 11.93
CA ASN A 92 10.71 18.40 13.06
C ASN A 92 9.92 19.21 14.10
N THR A 93 8.58 19.18 14.09
CA THR A 93 7.77 19.92 15.08
C THR A 93 6.97 19.03 16.02
N GLY A 94 6.76 17.76 15.64
CA GLY A 94 5.86 16.86 16.38
C GLY A 94 4.38 17.20 16.22
N ARG A 95 4.04 18.28 15.48
CA ARG A 95 2.66 18.68 15.23
C ARG A 95 2.02 17.69 14.27
N ILE A 96 0.92 17.08 14.71
CA ILE A 96 0.07 16.26 13.83
C ILE A 96 -0.63 17.20 12.84
N LEU A 97 -0.41 16.97 11.56
CA LEU A 97 -1.18 17.59 10.49
C LEU A 97 -2.48 16.80 10.41
N CYS A 98 -3.50 17.32 11.10
CA CYS A 98 -4.81 16.71 11.20
C CYS A 98 -5.35 16.37 9.81
N PRO A 99 -5.81 15.12 9.56
CA PRO A 99 -6.82 14.94 8.55
C PRO A 99 -8.05 15.70 9.07
N SER A 100 -8.68 16.54 8.24
CA SER A 100 -10.04 17.02 8.53
C SER A 100 -10.87 15.88 9.12
N PRO A 101 -11.70 16.10 10.17
CA PRO A 101 -12.61 15.05 10.60
C PRO A 101 -13.37 14.57 9.36
N LEU A 102 -13.32 13.26 9.11
CA LEU A 102 -14.23 12.66 8.14
C LEU A 102 -15.66 12.96 8.63
N PRO A 103 -16.57 13.41 7.75
CA PRO A 103 -17.98 13.50 8.11
C PRO A 103 -18.54 12.13 8.54
#